data_AF-A0A182TGS6-F1
#
_entry.id   AF-A0A182TGS6-F1
#
_cell.length_a   1.000
_cell.length_b   1.000
_cell.length_c   1.000
_cell.angle_alpha   90.00
_cell.angle_beta   90.00
_cell.angle_gamma   90.00
#
_symmetry.space_group_name_H-M   'P 1'
#
loop_
_entity.id
_entity.type
_entity.pdbx_description
1 polymer ?
#
loop_
_entity_poly.entity_id
_entity_poly.type
_entity_poly.pdbx_seq_one_letter_code
_entity_poly.pdbx_strand_id
1 'polypeptide(L)'
;MLSTSLSTAIRYDGIEAEGSGPNQNVDFYDYIVDIREHDVPYHVRVSIDLNIFCGTWYTVRCRGGEEPPVITPRPDILDRPEPVILAFDIETTKLPLKFPDAQTDQIMMISYMIDGQGYLITNREIISGDVNDFEYTPKPEFEGNFIVFNEPNELGLLQKFFDHVLEVKPHIFVTYNGDFFDWPFVEARAAVYDLDMKREIGFSRD
;
A
#
# COMPACT_ATOMS: atom_id res chain seq x y z
N MET A 1 -29.11 2.71 -38.57
CA MET A 1 -30.39 3.43 -38.36
C MET A 1 -30.51 3.90 -36.91
N LEU A 2 -29.59 4.74 -36.44
CA LEU A 2 -29.61 5.27 -35.06
C LEU A 2 -29.40 6.80 -34.99
N SER A 3 -29.05 7.47 -36.11
CA SER A 3 -28.82 8.92 -36.11
C SER A 3 -30.09 9.77 -36.24
N THR A 4 -31.22 9.18 -36.63
CA THR A 4 -32.46 9.92 -36.90
C THR A 4 -33.32 10.12 -35.65
N SER A 5 -32.99 9.47 -34.52
CA SER A 5 -33.84 9.46 -33.32
C SER A 5 -33.50 10.54 -32.29
N LEU A 6 -32.29 11.13 -32.33
CA LEU A 6 -31.91 12.20 -31.40
C LEU A 6 -32.30 13.60 -31.90
N SER A 7 -32.41 13.79 -33.21
CA SER A 7 -32.79 15.10 -33.80
C SER A 7 -34.22 15.52 -33.46
N THR A 8 -35.08 14.61 -33.03
CA THR A 8 -36.47 14.90 -32.63
C THR A 8 -36.60 15.26 -31.14
N ALA A 9 -35.64 14.89 -30.29
CA ALA A 9 -35.76 15.02 -28.84
C ALA A 9 -35.48 16.42 -28.28
N ILE A 10 -34.82 17.31 -29.04
CA ILE A 10 -34.40 18.65 -28.60
C ILE A 10 -35.25 19.76 -29.22
N ARG A 11 -36.48 19.45 -29.66
CA ARG A 11 -37.49 20.46 -30.04
C ARG A 11 -38.59 20.51 -28.98
N TYR A 12 -38.22 20.92 -27.76
CA TYR A 12 -39.19 21.33 -26.76
C TYR A 12 -38.62 22.49 -25.95
N ASP A 13 -38.72 23.68 -26.51
CA ASP A 13 -39.25 24.83 -25.77
C ASP A 13 -39.74 25.87 -26.78
N GLY A 14 -40.98 26.30 -26.58
CA GLY A 14 -41.80 26.99 -27.57
C GLY A 14 -41.32 28.40 -27.87
N ILE A 15 -40.97 28.66 -29.13
CA ILE A 15 -41.16 29.95 -29.81
C ILE A 15 -41.52 29.63 -31.27
N GLU A 16 -42.74 29.96 -31.68
CA GLU A 16 -43.13 29.99 -33.09
C GLU A 16 -42.37 31.12 -33.80
N ALA A 17 -41.56 30.78 -34.80
CA ALA A 17 -41.07 31.75 -35.77
C ALA A 17 -41.13 31.12 -37.17
N GLU A 18 -42.02 31.66 -38.00
CA GLU A 18 -42.05 31.43 -39.44
C GLU A 18 -40.75 31.91 -40.08
N GLY A 19 -40.13 31.09 -40.91
CA GLY A 19 -38.97 31.49 -41.70
C GLY A 19 -38.15 30.31 -42.21
N SER A 20 -38.31 29.98 -43.50
CA SER A 20 -37.44 29.07 -44.23
C SER A 20 -36.02 29.65 -44.32
N GLY A 21 -35.09 29.14 -43.51
CA GLY A 21 -33.66 29.44 -43.52
C GLY A 21 -32.80 28.19 -43.74
N PRO A 22 -31.52 28.34 -44.16
CA PRO A 22 -30.72 27.26 -44.73
C PRO A 22 -30.45 26.16 -43.70
N ASN A 23 -30.27 24.94 -44.19
CA ASN A 23 -29.92 23.75 -43.43
C ASN A 23 -28.70 24.04 -42.54
N GLN A 24 -28.95 24.44 -41.29
CA GLN A 24 -27.88 24.72 -40.33
C GLN A 24 -27.19 23.39 -40.07
N ASN A 25 -25.93 23.32 -40.49
CA ASN A 25 -25.05 22.23 -40.13
C ASN A 25 -24.74 22.44 -38.63
N VAL A 26 -25.67 22.02 -37.77
CA VAL A 26 -25.57 22.18 -36.32
C VAL A 26 -24.40 21.32 -35.85
N ASP A 27 -23.40 21.96 -35.26
CA ASP A 27 -22.30 21.24 -34.64
C ASP A 27 -22.77 20.68 -33.29
N PHE A 28 -22.87 19.36 -33.18
CA PHE A 28 -23.33 18.72 -31.95
C PHE A 28 -22.34 18.89 -30.77
N TYR A 29 -21.09 19.27 -31.04
CA TYR A 29 -20.12 19.60 -30.01
C TYR A 29 -20.51 20.85 -29.20
N ASP A 30 -21.30 21.78 -29.78
CA ASP A 30 -21.75 22.99 -29.08
C ASP A 30 -22.72 22.69 -27.91
N TYR A 31 -23.29 21.49 -27.87
CA TYR A 31 -24.15 21.04 -26.76
C TYR A 31 -23.38 20.33 -25.64
N ILE A 32 -22.09 20.03 -25.84
CA ILE A 32 -21.25 19.45 -24.81
C ILE A 32 -20.75 20.58 -23.92
N VAL A 33 -21.35 20.71 -22.74
CA VAL A 33 -20.98 21.75 -21.77
C VAL A 33 -19.71 21.38 -21.02
N ASP A 34 -19.68 20.19 -20.42
CA ASP A 34 -18.57 19.71 -19.61
C ASP A 34 -18.69 18.21 -19.32
N ILE A 35 -17.62 17.59 -18.83
CA ILE A 35 -17.59 16.23 -18.30
C ILE A 35 -17.49 16.28 -16.76
N ARG A 36 -18.34 15.51 -16.07
CA ARG A 36 -18.47 15.53 -14.61
C ARG A 36 -17.91 14.24 -14.00
N GLU A 37 -17.31 14.35 -12.82
CA GLU A 37 -16.85 13.21 -11.99
C GLU A 37 -15.92 12.22 -12.72
N HIS A 38 -15.17 12.70 -13.70
CA HIS A 38 -14.28 11.89 -14.52
C HIS A 38 -12.95 11.54 -13.84
N ASP A 39 -12.64 12.23 -12.74
CA ASP A 39 -11.43 12.12 -11.94
C ASP A 39 -11.62 11.28 -10.67
N VAL A 40 -12.80 10.70 -10.45
CA VAL A 40 -13.05 9.82 -9.30
C VAL A 40 -12.27 8.51 -9.48
N PRO A 41 -11.34 8.17 -8.58
CA PRO A 41 -10.60 6.92 -8.69
C PRO A 41 -11.54 5.71 -8.69
N TYR A 42 -11.26 4.73 -9.54
CA TYR A 42 -12.15 3.58 -9.74
C TYR A 42 -12.47 2.84 -8.43
N HIS A 43 -11.46 2.60 -7.58
CA HIS A 43 -11.66 1.92 -6.30
C HIS A 43 -12.54 2.73 -5.32
N VAL A 44 -12.43 4.07 -5.35
CA VAL A 44 -13.30 4.98 -4.58
C VAL A 44 -14.73 4.90 -5.08
N ARG A 45 -14.93 4.94 -6.41
CA ARG A 45 -16.25 4.79 -7.03
C ARG A 45 -16.92 3.48 -6.62
N VAL A 46 -16.20 2.35 -6.70
CA VAL A 46 -16.71 1.04 -6.27
C VAL A 46 -17.08 1.04 -4.78
N SER A 47 -16.23 1.60 -3.92
CA SER A 47 -16.49 1.70 -2.48
C SER A 47 -17.76 2.50 -2.17
N ILE A 48 -17.97 3.65 -2.83
CA ILE A 48 -19.15 4.50 -2.69
C ILE A 48 -20.41 3.80 -3.22
N ASP A 49 -20.39 3.35 -4.46
CA ASP A 49 -21.59 2.83 -5.14
C ASP A 49 -22.08 1.51 -4.51
N LEU A 50 -21.15 0.67 -4.03
CA LEU A 50 -21.48 -0.60 -3.38
C LEU A 50 -21.58 -0.49 -1.85
N ASN A 51 -21.28 0.68 -1.27
CA ASN A 51 -21.27 0.92 0.17
C ASN A 51 -20.38 -0.09 0.94
N ILE A 52 -19.15 -0.26 0.45
CA ILE A 52 -18.14 -1.19 1.00
C ILE A 52 -16.97 -0.37 1.54
N PHE A 53 -16.70 -0.51 2.84
CA PHE A 53 -15.67 0.25 3.56
C PHE A 53 -14.73 -0.65 4.35
N CYS A 54 -13.45 -0.28 4.41
CA CYS A 54 -12.46 -0.93 5.27
C CYS A 54 -12.87 -0.87 6.76
N GLY A 55 -12.48 -1.88 7.53
CA GLY A 55 -12.75 -1.93 8.98
C GLY A 55 -14.16 -2.39 9.36
N THR A 56 -14.93 -2.93 8.40
CA THR A 56 -16.26 -3.51 8.66
C THR A 56 -16.31 -4.97 8.24
N TRP A 57 -17.17 -5.76 8.90
CA TRP A 57 -17.33 -7.18 8.61
C TRP A 57 -18.30 -7.41 7.46
N TYR A 58 -17.95 -8.33 6.56
CA TYR A 58 -18.79 -8.74 5.45
C TYR A 58 -18.86 -10.26 5.33
N THR A 59 -20.00 -10.76 4.84
CA THR A 59 -20.11 -12.11 4.28
C THR A 59 -19.98 -12.02 2.77
N VAL A 60 -19.04 -12.75 2.20
CA VAL A 60 -18.79 -12.79 0.75
C VAL A 60 -19.27 -14.13 0.20
N ARG A 61 -20.12 -14.10 -0.82
CA ARG A 61 -20.60 -15.30 -1.53
C ARG A 61 -20.33 -15.16 -3.03
N CYS A 62 -19.46 -16.03 -3.53
CA CYS A 62 -19.22 -16.17 -4.96
C CYS A 62 -20.27 -17.10 -5.59
N ARG A 63 -20.85 -16.70 -6.73
CA ARG A 63 -21.86 -17.49 -7.44
C ARG A 63 -21.29 -18.38 -8.55
N GLY A 64 -19.98 -18.26 -8.84
CA GLY A 64 -19.30 -18.93 -9.94
C GLY A 64 -19.52 -18.20 -11.28
N GLY A 65 -18.65 -18.45 -12.27
CA GLY A 65 -18.70 -17.78 -13.57
C GLY A 65 -18.20 -16.33 -13.52
N GLU A 66 -18.73 -15.48 -14.41
CA GLU A 66 -18.39 -14.05 -14.52
C GLU A 66 -19.29 -13.14 -13.66
N GLU A 67 -20.15 -13.70 -12.80
CA GLU A 67 -21.00 -12.90 -11.92
C GLU A 67 -20.21 -12.24 -10.78
N PRO A 68 -20.49 -10.97 -10.43
CA PRO A 68 -19.85 -10.32 -9.30
C PRO A 68 -20.22 -10.99 -7.97
N PRO A 69 -19.31 -11.00 -6.98
CA PRO A 69 -19.57 -11.58 -5.67
C PRO A 69 -20.68 -10.82 -4.94
N VAL A 70 -21.49 -11.54 -4.18
CA VAL A 70 -22.46 -10.93 -3.27
C VAL A 70 -21.76 -10.63 -1.96
N ILE A 71 -21.66 -9.34 -1.62
CA ILE A 71 -21.01 -8.85 -0.39
C ILE A 71 -22.12 -8.28 0.51
N THR A 72 -22.27 -8.83 1.71
CA THR A 72 -23.32 -8.45 2.66
C THR A 72 -22.72 -8.00 3.99
N PRO A 73 -23.02 -6.79 4.48
CA PRO A 73 -22.45 -6.30 5.74
C PRO A 73 -22.94 -7.13 6.94
N ARG A 74 -22.08 -7.25 7.95
CA ARG A 74 -22.32 -7.98 9.20
C ARG A 74 -22.21 -7.04 10.42
N PRO A 75 -23.19 -6.14 10.62
CA PRO A 75 -23.18 -5.20 11.74
C PRO A 75 -23.38 -5.88 13.10
N ASP A 76 -23.74 -7.16 13.10
CA ASP A 76 -23.84 -8.01 14.27
C ASP A 76 -22.47 -8.35 14.89
N ILE A 77 -21.38 -8.22 14.12
CA ILE A 77 -20.01 -8.43 14.62
C ILE A 77 -19.43 -7.06 15.01
N LEU A 78 -19.31 -6.82 16.31
CA LEU A 78 -18.86 -5.53 16.87
C LEU A 78 -17.35 -5.45 17.06
N ASP A 79 -16.71 -6.56 17.42
CA ASP A 79 -15.28 -6.62 17.67
C ASP A 79 -14.49 -6.43 16.38
N ARG A 80 -13.34 -5.75 16.47
CA ARG A 80 -12.45 -5.55 15.32
C ARG A 80 -11.57 -6.79 15.12
N PRO A 81 -11.14 -7.09 13.88
CA PRO A 81 -10.10 -8.08 13.70
C PRO A 81 -8.80 -7.61 14.37
N GLU A 82 -8.00 -8.56 14.83
CA GLU A 82 -6.65 -8.34 15.34
C GLU A 82 -5.65 -8.57 14.19
N PRO A 83 -5.17 -7.51 13.52
CA PRO A 83 -4.15 -7.66 12.48
C PRO A 83 -2.80 -7.94 13.13
N VAL A 84 -2.01 -8.78 12.47
CA VAL A 84 -0.55 -8.88 12.73
C VAL A 84 0.10 -7.57 12.31
N ILE A 85 0.70 -6.85 13.27
CA ILE A 85 1.38 -5.58 13.06
C ILE A 85 2.88 -5.79 13.18
N LEU A 86 3.62 -5.38 12.15
CA LEU A 86 5.08 -5.37 12.15
C LEU A 86 5.56 -3.92 12.11
N ALA A 87 6.17 -3.46 13.20
CA ALA A 87 6.85 -2.16 13.24
C ALA A 87 8.34 -2.38 13.09
N PHE A 88 9.02 -1.71 12.15
CA PHE A 88 10.47 -1.84 11.99
C PHE A 88 11.17 -0.49 11.80
N ASP A 89 12.46 -0.50 12.10
CA ASP A 89 13.40 0.62 11.97
C ASP A 89 14.79 0.06 11.64
N ILE A 90 15.52 0.74 10.75
CA ILE A 90 16.85 0.32 10.32
C ILE A 90 17.94 1.25 10.84
N GLU A 91 19.10 0.66 11.14
CA GLU A 91 20.33 1.40 11.41
C GLU A 91 21.35 1.12 10.31
N THR A 92 21.96 2.18 9.79
CA THR A 92 22.88 2.10 8.65
C THR A 92 24.24 2.69 9.00
N THR A 93 25.27 2.28 8.28
CA THR A 93 26.52 3.04 8.27
C THR A 93 26.29 4.42 7.66
N LYS A 94 27.22 5.34 7.95
CA LYS A 94 27.29 6.64 7.29
C LYS A 94 28.70 7.20 7.37
N LEU A 95 29.07 7.96 6.36
CA LEU A 95 30.28 8.78 6.43
C LEU A 95 30.15 9.88 7.50
N PRO A 96 31.26 10.30 8.14
CA PRO A 96 31.26 11.41 9.09
C PRO A 96 30.68 12.68 8.46
N LEU A 97 29.80 13.36 9.20
CA LEU A 97 29.15 14.63 8.80
C LEU A 97 28.32 14.57 7.50
N LYS A 98 27.99 13.38 6.98
CA LYS A 98 27.09 13.19 5.84
C LYS A 98 25.84 12.41 6.23
N PHE A 99 24.81 12.50 5.38
CA PHE A 99 23.67 11.58 5.39
C PHE A 99 24.09 10.20 4.87
N PRO A 100 23.39 9.13 5.29
CA PRO A 100 23.58 7.80 4.70
C PRO A 100 23.28 7.80 3.19
N ASP A 101 24.05 7.03 2.43
CA ASP A 101 23.86 6.82 0.99
C ASP A 101 23.77 5.33 0.68
N ALA A 102 22.60 4.84 0.26
CA ALA A 102 22.35 3.42 0.03
C ALA A 102 23.25 2.80 -1.06
N GLN A 103 23.89 3.60 -1.92
CA GLN A 103 24.83 3.09 -2.92
C GLN A 103 26.18 2.69 -2.31
N THR A 104 26.56 3.28 -1.18
CA THR A 104 27.88 3.10 -0.57
C THR A 104 27.84 2.58 0.86
N ASP A 105 26.83 2.98 1.62
CA ASP A 105 26.61 2.56 3.01
C ASP A 105 25.83 1.25 3.06
N GLN A 106 25.93 0.56 4.20
CA GLN A 106 25.31 -0.74 4.45
C GLN A 106 24.36 -0.67 5.64
N ILE A 107 23.37 -1.56 5.68
CA ILE A 107 22.53 -1.79 6.84
C ILE A 107 23.34 -2.58 7.87
N MET A 108 23.44 -2.03 9.07
CA MET A 108 24.12 -2.68 10.19
C MET A 108 23.15 -3.44 11.10
N MET A 109 21.92 -2.95 11.25
CA MET A 109 20.88 -3.61 12.06
C MET A 109 19.48 -3.32 11.49
N ILE A 110 18.57 -4.29 11.67
CA ILE A 110 17.13 -4.08 11.51
C ILE A 110 16.46 -4.51 12.81
N SER A 111 15.82 -3.57 13.48
CA SER A 111 15.01 -3.86 14.66
C SER A 111 13.54 -3.86 14.27
N TYR A 112 12.76 -4.78 14.81
CA TYR A 112 11.34 -4.83 14.56
C TYR A 112 10.57 -5.49 15.69
N MET A 113 9.29 -5.14 15.82
CA MET A 113 8.36 -5.74 16.75
C MET A 113 7.17 -6.32 15.99
N ILE A 114 6.77 -7.53 16.38
CA ILE A 114 5.58 -8.21 15.86
C ILE A 114 4.69 -8.51 17.06
N ASP A 115 3.52 -7.86 17.12
CA ASP A 115 2.50 -8.04 18.16
C ASP A 115 3.06 -8.08 19.61
N GLY A 116 4.07 -7.23 19.88
CA GLY A 116 4.73 -7.10 21.20
C GLY A 116 6.03 -7.89 21.37
N GLN A 117 6.33 -8.86 20.51
CA GLN A 117 7.63 -9.56 20.52
C GLN A 117 8.65 -8.77 19.71
N GLY A 118 9.78 -8.42 20.33
CA GLY A 118 10.89 -7.74 19.69
C GLY A 118 11.85 -8.71 18.99
N TYR A 119 12.43 -8.25 17.90
CA TYR A 119 13.46 -8.94 17.14
C TYR A 119 14.54 -7.94 16.71
N LEU A 120 15.78 -8.41 16.64
CA LEU A 120 16.90 -7.63 16.13
C LEU A 120 17.73 -8.52 15.21
N ILE A 121 17.91 -8.10 13.97
CA ILE A 121 18.86 -8.73 13.06
C ILE A 121 20.10 -7.84 12.98
N THR A 122 21.29 -8.42 13.15
CA THR A 122 22.56 -7.68 13.10
C THR A 122 23.45 -8.18 11.98
N ASN A 123 24.16 -7.28 11.31
CA ASN A 123 25.19 -7.60 10.32
C ASN A 123 26.58 -7.71 10.98
N ARG A 124 27.14 -8.91 11.02
CA ARG A 124 28.45 -9.20 11.65
C ARG A 124 29.67 -8.73 10.84
N GLU A 125 29.50 -8.22 9.61
CA GLU A 125 30.58 -7.50 8.89
C GLU A 125 30.91 -6.16 9.56
N ILE A 126 29.93 -5.55 10.23
CA ILE A 126 30.04 -4.21 10.83
C ILE A 126 30.04 -4.29 12.35
N ILE A 127 29.05 -4.99 12.93
CA ILE A 127 29.03 -5.24 14.36
C ILE A 127 30.22 -6.14 14.69
N SER A 128 30.93 -5.91 15.78
CA SER A 128 32.20 -6.62 16.07
C SER A 128 32.02 -7.87 16.95
N GLY A 129 30.96 -7.95 17.76
CA GLY A 129 30.61 -9.11 18.59
C GLY A 129 29.17 -9.56 18.39
N ASP A 130 28.89 -10.82 18.73
CA ASP A 130 27.52 -11.33 18.75
C ASP A 130 26.74 -10.61 19.87
N VAL A 131 25.51 -10.22 19.56
CA VAL A 131 24.57 -9.64 20.51
C VAL A 131 23.67 -10.77 21.03
N ASN A 132 23.57 -10.91 22.35
CA ASN A 132 22.67 -11.87 22.98
C ASN A 132 21.25 -11.31 23.06
N ASP A 133 20.26 -12.20 23.18
CA ASP A 133 18.90 -11.84 23.55
C ASP A 133 18.88 -10.95 24.80
N PHE A 134 18.01 -9.94 24.78
CA PHE A 134 17.94 -8.94 25.84
C PHE A 134 16.52 -8.38 26.02
N GLU A 135 16.34 -7.62 27.09
CA GLU A 135 15.09 -6.94 27.39
C GLU A 135 15.32 -5.42 27.42
N TYR A 136 14.43 -4.68 26.75
CA TYR A 136 14.32 -3.23 26.83
C TYR A 136 12.86 -2.85 27.07
N THR A 137 12.49 -2.72 28.34
CA THR A 137 11.14 -2.36 28.79
C THR A 137 11.19 -0.96 29.42
N PRO A 138 11.02 0.13 28.62
CA PRO A 138 11.13 1.50 29.15
C PRO A 138 10.00 1.86 30.12
N LYS A 139 8.84 1.20 30.00
CA LYS A 139 7.72 1.25 30.95
C LYS A 139 7.05 -0.12 31.02
N PRO A 140 6.35 -0.45 32.12
CA PRO A 140 5.64 -1.72 32.26
C PRO A 140 4.63 -1.99 31.14
N GLU A 141 3.97 -0.96 30.60
CA GLU A 141 3.05 -1.08 29.47
C GLU A 141 3.73 -1.26 28.10
N PHE A 142 5.06 -1.16 28.02
CA PHE A 142 5.86 -1.29 26.81
C PHE A 142 6.93 -2.37 26.98
N GLU A 143 6.48 -3.61 27.17
CA GLU A 143 7.37 -4.78 27.23
C GLU A 143 8.13 -4.94 25.91
N GLY A 144 9.44 -5.18 26.00
CA GLY A 144 10.31 -5.29 24.83
C GLY A 144 11.35 -6.38 25.01
N ASN A 145 10.93 -7.64 24.92
CA ASN A 145 11.83 -8.77 24.87
C ASN A 145 12.35 -8.95 23.44
N PHE A 146 13.66 -8.99 23.24
CA PHE A 146 14.29 -9.08 21.92
C PHE A 146 14.97 -10.43 21.70
N ILE A 147 14.56 -11.12 20.63
CA ILE A 147 15.26 -12.27 20.06
C ILE A 147 16.23 -11.76 19.00
N VAL A 148 17.50 -12.14 19.10
CA VAL A 148 18.55 -11.60 18.24
C VAL A 148 19.03 -12.62 17.21
N PHE A 149 19.09 -12.20 15.95
CA PHE A 149 19.66 -12.94 14.84
C PHE A 149 20.98 -12.31 14.39
N ASN A 150 22.08 -12.98 14.70
CA ASN A 150 23.42 -12.54 14.34
C ASN A 150 23.80 -13.08 12.95
N GLU A 151 23.48 -12.34 11.89
CA GLU A 151 23.71 -12.76 10.51
C GLU A 151 25.14 -12.43 10.05
N PRO A 152 25.80 -13.32 9.28
CA PRO A 152 27.20 -13.19 8.95
C PRO A 152 27.54 -11.96 8.10
N ASN A 153 26.57 -11.44 7.33
CA ASN A 153 26.72 -10.30 6.42
C ASN A 153 25.37 -9.62 6.13
N GLU A 154 25.40 -8.53 5.36
CA GLU A 154 24.20 -7.76 4.99
C GLU A 154 23.18 -8.59 4.19
N LEU A 155 23.64 -9.49 3.31
CA LEU A 155 22.76 -10.39 2.55
C LEU A 155 21.98 -11.33 3.49
N GLY A 156 22.65 -11.96 4.45
CA GLY A 156 22.02 -12.79 5.46
C GLY A 156 20.99 -12.01 6.28
N LEU A 157 21.32 -10.76 6.64
CA LEU A 157 20.41 -9.86 7.33
C LEU A 157 19.13 -9.57 6.52
N LEU A 158 19.27 -9.23 5.24
CA LEU A 158 18.13 -8.92 4.36
C LEU A 158 17.27 -10.15 4.11
N GLN A 159 17.89 -11.30 3.81
CA GLN A 159 17.16 -12.55 3.62
C GLN A 159 16.41 -12.94 4.89
N LYS A 160 17.05 -12.83 6.06
CA LYS A 160 16.40 -13.15 7.35
C LYS A 160 15.19 -12.26 7.61
N PHE A 161 15.26 -10.97 7.25
CA PHE A 161 14.13 -10.05 7.37
C PHE A 161 12.99 -10.45 6.43
N PHE A 162 13.27 -10.70 5.15
CA PHE A 162 12.26 -11.09 4.16
C PHE A 162 11.62 -12.44 4.48
N ASP A 163 12.41 -13.44 4.87
CA ASP A 163 11.92 -14.76 5.27
C ASP A 163 10.94 -14.63 6.44
N HIS A 164 11.27 -13.80 7.44
CA HIS A 164 10.41 -13.63 8.61
C HIS A 164 9.13 -12.86 8.26
N VAL A 165 9.21 -11.85 7.37
CA VAL A 165 8.02 -11.19 6.81
C VAL A 165 7.08 -12.20 6.12
N LEU A 166 7.63 -13.12 5.32
CA LEU A 166 6.85 -14.16 4.64
C LEU A 166 6.27 -15.21 5.58
N GLU A 167 6.98 -15.51 6.67
CA GLU A 167 6.52 -16.44 7.71
C GLU A 167 5.32 -15.86 8.47
N VAL A 168 5.45 -14.61 8.96
CA VAL A 168 4.45 -13.99 9.85
C VAL A 168 3.29 -13.33 9.12
N LYS A 169 3.47 -13.00 7.82
CA LYS A 169 2.44 -12.41 6.94
C LYS A 169 1.76 -11.20 7.59
N PRO A 170 2.54 -10.14 7.89
CA PRO A 170 2.00 -8.97 8.55
C PRO A 170 0.95 -8.30 7.67
N HIS A 171 -0.11 -7.82 8.30
CA HIS A 171 -1.19 -7.09 7.62
C HIS A 171 -0.89 -5.60 7.56
N ILE A 172 -0.12 -5.11 8.55
CA ILE A 172 0.24 -3.70 8.70
C ILE A 172 1.74 -3.60 8.94
N PHE A 173 2.41 -2.77 8.14
CA PHE A 173 3.76 -2.32 8.41
C PHE A 173 3.74 -0.93 9.02
N VAL A 174 4.55 -0.71 10.03
CA VAL A 174 4.72 0.59 10.70
C VAL A 174 6.19 0.97 10.68
N THR A 175 6.47 2.20 10.30
CA THR A 175 7.80 2.79 10.30
C THR A 175 7.71 4.25 10.76
N TYR A 176 8.84 4.87 11.07
CA TYR A 176 8.91 6.31 11.29
C TYR A 176 9.75 6.94 10.17
N ASN A 177 9.11 7.72 9.30
CA ASN A 177 9.76 8.27 8.08
C ASN A 177 10.26 7.21 7.08
N GLY A 178 9.71 5.99 7.12
CA GLY A 178 10.19 4.86 6.31
C GLY A 178 10.03 5.03 4.81
N ASP A 179 9.02 5.75 4.34
CA ASP A 179 8.82 6.01 2.90
C ASP A 179 9.96 6.81 2.29
N PHE A 180 10.64 7.64 3.08
CA PHE A 180 11.73 8.52 2.64
C PHE A 180 13.11 7.98 2.99
N PHE A 181 13.21 6.99 3.89
CA PHE A 181 14.49 6.45 4.34
C PHE A 181 14.49 4.93 4.33
N ASP A 182 13.82 4.27 5.28
CA ASP A 182 13.94 2.84 5.54
C ASP A 182 13.64 1.98 4.31
N TRP A 183 12.46 2.15 3.69
CA TRP A 183 12.05 1.34 2.54
C TRP A 183 12.94 1.55 1.31
N PRO A 184 13.21 2.80 0.85
CA PRO A 184 14.14 3.02 -0.24
C PRO A 184 15.55 2.47 0.03
N PHE A 185 16.03 2.55 1.27
CA PHE A 185 17.35 2.04 1.65
C PHE A 185 17.37 0.51 1.59
N VAL A 186 16.39 -0.17 2.18
CA VAL A 186 16.25 -1.64 2.12
C VAL A 186 16.14 -2.12 0.68
N GLU A 187 15.31 -1.48 -0.14
CA GLU A 187 15.15 -1.82 -1.57
C GLU A 187 16.47 -1.70 -2.34
N ALA A 188 17.18 -0.58 -2.17
CA ALA A 188 18.45 -0.34 -2.84
C ALA A 188 19.54 -1.32 -2.40
N ARG A 189 19.62 -1.65 -1.10
CA ARG A 189 20.58 -2.63 -0.58
C ARG A 189 20.25 -4.05 -1.02
N ALA A 190 18.98 -4.44 -1.03
CA ALA A 190 18.53 -5.72 -1.57
C ALA A 190 18.95 -5.90 -3.03
N ALA A 191 18.79 -4.87 -3.86
CA ALA A 191 19.16 -4.91 -5.27
C ALA A 191 20.67 -5.13 -5.51
N VAL A 192 21.55 -4.69 -4.60
CA VAL A 192 23.01 -4.94 -4.68
C VAL A 192 23.33 -6.44 -4.59
N TYR A 193 22.46 -7.22 -3.95
CA TYR A 193 22.59 -8.67 -3.79
C TYR A 193 21.65 -9.46 -4.71
N ASP A 194 21.17 -8.85 -5.79
CA ASP A 194 20.23 -9.45 -6.75
C ASP A 194 18.89 -9.90 -6.13
N LEU A 195 18.49 -9.31 -4.99
CA LEU A 195 17.18 -9.52 -4.37
C LEU A 195 16.18 -8.49 -4.89
N ASP A 196 15.07 -8.95 -5.46
CA ASP A 196 13.96 -8.10 -5.93
C ASP A 196 12.89 -8.01 -4.83
N MET A 197 12.89 -6.91 -4.07
CA MET A 197 11.99 -6.71 -2.93
C MET A 197 10.50 -6.87 -3.29
N LYS A 198 10.12 -6.52 -4.52
CA LYS A 198 8.74 -6.70 -5.01
C LYS A 198 8.39 -8.17 -5.18
N ARG A 199 9.34 -8.98 -5.65
CA ARG A 199 9.15 -10.44 -5.79
C ARG A 199 9.21 -11.15 -4.44
N GLU A 200 10.12 -10.72 -3.58
CA GLU A 200 10.33 -11.35 -2.27
C GLU A 200 9.15 -11.10 -1.34
N ILE A 201 8.73 -9.84 -1.13
CA ILE A 201 7.74 -9.48 -0.10
C ILE A 201 6.57 -8.64 -0.63
N GLY A 202 6.51 -8.38 -1.94
CA GLY A 202 5.39 -7.64 -2.55
C GLY A 202 5.46 -6.11 -2.41
N PHE A 203 6.54 -5.56 -1.84
CA PHE A 203 6.73 -4.12 -1.68
C PHE A 203 7.50 -3.54 -2.87
N SER A 204 6.99 -2.43 -3.41
CA SER A 204 7.68 -1.60 -4.38
C SER A 204 7.22 -0.17 -4.22
N ARG A 205 8.07 0.80 -4.59
CA ARG A 205 7.62 2.18 -4.68
C ARG A 205 6.48 2.32 -5.70
N ASP A 206 5.45 3.09 -5.34
CA ASP A 206 4.36 3.49 -6.23
C ASP A 206 4.84 4.33 -7.42
#